data_AF-A0A374NKX3-F1
#
_entry.id   AF-A0A374NKX3-F1
#
_cell.length_a   1.000
_cell.length_b   1.000
_cell.length_c   1.000
_cell.angle_alpha   90.00
_cell.angle_beta   90.00
_cell.angle_gamma   90.00
#
_symmetry.space_group_name_H-M   'P 1'
#
loop_
_entity.id
_entity.type
_entity.pdbx_description
1 polymer ?
#
loop_
_entity_poly.entity_id
_entity_poly.type
_entity_poly.pdbx_seq_one_letter_code
_entity_poly.pdbx_strand_id
1 'polypeptide(L)'
;MVYIEATLNNTFSYYYPFYNEKVLGDYQFYIKGAPVATGYFDIHYITPVKIRTVLAEYAQIWKKVPGFSQLVDPGFYTWILLLLAGYLIYRKRTRDILLLIGPAINILICIASPVNGLLRYALPLMACTPLLIYLTVREEKESETEGENRPL
;
A
#
# COMPACT_ATOMS: atom_id res chain seq x y z
N MET A 1 -12.51 -11.59 25.21
CA MET A 1 -11.59 -11.33 24.08
C MET A 1 -11.96 -10.05 23.31
N VAL A 2 -12.43 -8.98 23.98
CA VAL A 2 -12.93 -7.77 23.30
C VAL A 2 -11.82 -6.98 22.58
N TYR A 3 -10.61 -6.93 23.16
CA TYR A 3 -9.50 -6.16 22.57
C TYR A 3 -8.93 -6.76 21.29
N ILE A 4 -8.88 -8.09 21.17
CA ILE A 4 -8.38 -8.76 19.96
C ILE A 4 -9.36 -8.56 18.82
N GLU A 5 -10.66 -8.75 19.08
CA GLU A 5 -11.71 -8.49 18.09
C GLU A 5 -11.76 -7.03 17.67
N ALA A 6 -11.56 -6.08 18.60
CA ALA A 6 -11.48 -4.67 18.27
C ALA A 6 -10.28 -4.35 17.36
N THR A 7 -9.10 -4.92 17.64
CA THR A 7 -7.91 -4.71 16.81
C THR A 7 -8.06 -5.32 15.41
N LEU A 8 -8.62 -6.52 15.31
CA LEU A 8 -8.92 -7.15 14.02
C LEU A 8 -9.98 -6.35 13.26
N ASN A 9 -11.05 -5.90 13.95
CA ASN A 9 -12.06 -5.03 13.34
C ASN A 9 -11.49 -3.72 12.80
N ASN A 10 -10.52 -3.15 13.52
CA ASN A 10 -9.88 -1.92 13.10
C ASN A 10 -8.92 -2.14 11.92
N THR A 11 -8.39 -3.34 11.70
CA THR A 11 -7.31 -3.59 10.72
C THR A 11 -7.74 -4.33 9.46
N PHE A 12 -9.03 -4.62 9.30
CA PHE A 12 -9.59 -5.41 8.18
C PHE A 12 -9.16 -4.95 6.81
N SER A 13 -9.01 -3.66 6.58
CA SER A 13 -8.74 -3.10 5.26
C SER A 13 -7.35 -3.41 4.74
N TYR A 14 -6.41 -3.80 5.62
CA TYR A 14 -5.07 -4.22 5.20
C TYR A 14 -4.98 -5.70 4.83
N TYR A 15 -6.02 -6.52 5.02
CA TYR A 15 -5.96 -7.94 4.68
C TYR A 15 -7.24 -8.50 4.05
N TYR A 16 -8.32 -7.72 3.98
CA TYR A 16 -9.54 -8.11 3.30
C TYR A 16 -9.78 -7.27 2.04
N PRO A 17 -9.40 -7.78 0.85
CA PRO A 17 -9.30 -6.98 -0.37
C PRO A 17 -10.65 -6.52 -0.96
N PHE A 18 -11.76 -7.09 -0.48
CA PHE A 18 -13.11 -6.73 -0.93
C PHE A 18 -13.82 -5.76 0.01
N TYR A 19 -13.14 -5.26 1.05
CA TYR A 19 -13.71 -4.35 2.03
C TYR A 19 -13.18 -2.93 1.83
N ASN A 20 -14.06 -2.05 1.35
CA ASN A 20 -13.71 -0.64 1.19
C ASN A 20 -13.92 0.11 2.50
N GLU A 21 -12.83 0.50 3.15
CA GLU A 21 -12.93 1.36 4.33
C GLU A 21 -13.46 2.75 3.99
N LYS A 22 -14.35 3.25 4.85
CA LYS A 22 -15.02 4.56 4.70
C LYS A 22 -14.57 5.58 5.74
N VAL A 23 -13.49 5.32 6.48
CA VAL A 23 -13.06 6.18 7.59
C VAL A 23 -12.62 7.56 7.10
N LEU A 24 -11.90 7.64 5.99
CA LEU A 24 -11.50 8.91 5.38
C LEU A 24 -11.39 8.73 3.86
N GLY A 25 -11.80 9.73 3.08
CA GLY A 25 -11.65 9.68 1.62
C GLY A 25 -10.18 9.54 1.21
N ASP A 26 -9.88 8.63 0.28
CA ASP A 26 -8.51 8.33 -0.16
C ASP A 26 -7.74 9.57 -0.60
N TYR A 27 -8.47 10.52 -1.21
CA TYR A 27 -7.97 11.81 -1.63
C TYR A 27 -8.63 12.93 -0.83
N GLN A 28 -7.80 13.63 -0.06
CA GLN A 28 -8.23 14.76 0.76
C GLN A 28 -8.07 16.04 -0.06
N PHE A 29 -9.04 16.33 -0.92
CA PHE A 29 -9.08 17.58 -1.69
C PHE A 29 -9.60 18.77 -0.87
N TYR A 30 -9.60 18.66 0.47
CA TYR A 30 -10.11 19.68 1.35
C TYR A 30 -9.05 20.36 2.23
N ILE A 31 -9.21 21.67 2.45
CA ILE A 31 -8.48 22.46 3.44
C ILE A 31 -9.25 22.27 4.74
N LYS A 32 -8.58 21.74 5.76
CA LYS A 32 -9.15 21.62 7.09
C LYS A 32 -9.34 23.03 7.66
N GLY A 33 -10.50 23.31 8.24
CA GLY A 33 -10.76 24.58 8.93
C GLY A 33 -9.88 24.75 10.18
N ALA A 34 -10.28 25.62 11.10
CA ALA A 34 -9.60 25.72 12.40
C ALA A 34 -9.42 24.31 13.04
N PRO A 35 -8.22 23.97 13.57
CA PRO A 35 -7.13 24.86 13.95
C PRO A 35 -6.04 25.07 12.88
N VAL A 36 -6.24 24.62 11.64
CA VAL A 36 -5.22 24.77 10.57
C VAL A 36 -5.37 26.10 9.82
N ALA A 37 -6.61 26.51 9.57
CA ALA A 37 -6.95 27.81 9.00
C ALA A 37 -7.39 28.79 10.12
N THR A 38 -6.45 29.25 10.95
CA THR A 38 -6.70 30.20 12.06
C THR A 38 -6.82 31.66 11.62
N GLY A 39 -6.69 31.94 10.32
CA GLY A 39 -6.67 33.30 9.76
C GLY A 39 -5.30 33.99 9.80
N TYR A 40 -4.28 33.38 10.44
CA TYR A 40 -2.90 33.87 10.38
C TYR A 40 -2.28 33.70 8.99
N PHE A 41 -2.64 32.63 8.29
CA PHE A 41 -2.27 32.39 6.89
C PHE A 41 -3.52 32.48 6.01
N ASP A 42 -3.42 33.18 4.88
CA ASP A 42 -4.47 33.23 3.85
C ASP A 42 -4.46 31.94 3.03
N ILE A 43 -5.08 30.89 3.60
CA ILE A 43 -5.20 29.57 2.97
C ILE A 43 -6.59 29.46 2.36
N HIS A 44 -6.69 29.75 1.08
CA HIS A 44 -7.93 29.59 0.31
C HIS A 44 -7.68 28.71 -0.92
N TYR A 45 -8.77 28.16 -1.46
CA TYR A 45 -8.69 27.46 -2.73
C TYR A 45 -8.59 28.46 -3.86
N ILE A 46 -7.56 28.30 -4.68
CA ILE A 46 -7.47 28.97 -5.98
C ILE A 46 -8.48 28.35 -6.96
N THR A 47 -8.81 27.06 -6.78
CA THR A 47 -9.70 26.32 -7.68
C THR A 47 -11.18 26.42 -7.30
N PRO A 48 -12.07 26.66 -8.28
CA PRO A 48 -13.51 26.68 -8.07
C PRO A 48 -14.04 25.39 -7.43
N VAL A 49 -15.07 25.53 -6.60
CA VAL A 49 -15.75 24.39 -5.92
C VAL A 49 -16.18 23.33 -6.93
N LYS A 50 -16.75 23.73 -8.07
CA LYS A 50 -17.23 22.81 -9.12
C LYS A 50 -16.13 21.85 -9.60
N ILE A 51 -14.93 22.36 -9.87
CA ILE A 51 -13.80 21.55 -10.34
C ILE A 51 -13.37 20.57 -9.24
N ARG A 52 -13.32 21.03 -7.98
CA ARG A 52 -12.97 20.17 -6.84
C ARG A 52 -13.99 19.05 -6.63
N THR A 53 -15.28 19.33 -6.78
CA THR A 53 -16.34 18.32 -6.70
C THR A 53 -16.20 17.27 -7.81
N VAL A 54 -15.96 17.70 -9.05
CA VAL A 54 -15.73 16.77 -10.18
C VAL A 54 -14.51 15.89 -9.94
N LEU A 55 -13.40 16.44 -9.45
CA LEU A 55 -12.20 15.66 -9.11
C LEU A 55 -12.47 14.66 -7.99
N ALA A 56 -13.22 15.07 -6.95
CA ALA A 56 -13.59 14.19 -5.86
C ALA A 56 -14.49 13.05 -6.34
N GLU A 57 -15.49 13.34 -7.18
CA GLU A 57 -16.36 12.33 -7.78
C GLU A 57 -15.59 11.38 -8.67
N TYR A 58 -14.69 11.89 -9.52
CA TYR A 58 -13.80 11.08 -10.34
C TYR A 58 -13.00 10.09 -9.48
N ALA A 59 -12.40 10.56 -8.39
CA ALA A 59 -11.68 9.69 -7.46
C ALA A 59 -12.58 8.62 -6.83
N GLN A 60 -13.85 8.92 -6.55
CA GLN A 60 -14.80 7.94 -6.02
C GLN A 60 -15.20 6.87 -7.05
N ILE A 61 -15.15 7.16 -8.36
CA ILE A 61 -15.46 6.18 -9.40
C ILE A 61 -14.52 4.97 -9.30
N TRP A 62 -13.23 5.20 -9.05
CA TRP A 62 -12.22 4.15 -8.93
C TRP A 62 -12.55 3.14 -7.81
N LYS A 63 -13.19 3.57 -6.72
CA LYS A 63 -13.64 2.66 -5.65
C LYS A 63 -14.93 1.91 -5.99
N LYS A 64 -15.80 2.50 -6.81
CA LYS A 64 -17.14 1.95 -7.11
C LYS A 64 -17.10 0.85 -8.16
N VAL A 65 -16.14 0.90 -9.09
CA VAL A 65 -16.06 -0.10 -10.16
C VAL A 65 -15.36 -1.36 -9.63
N PRO A 66 -16.04 -2.53 -9.61
CA PRO A 66 -15.42 -3.77 -9.19
C PRO A 66 -14.27 -4.12 -10.12
N GLY A 67 -13.10 -4.45 -9.55
CA GLY A 67 -11.85 -4.65 -10.29
C GLY A 67 -10.89 -3.47 -10.13
N PHE A 68 -11.28 -2.26 -10.56
CA PHE A 68 -10.47 -1.06 -10.31
C PHE A 68 -10.37 -0.73 -8.82
N SER A 69 -11.41 -1.07 -8.05
CA SER A 69 -11.39 -0.93 -6.60
C SER A 69 -10.21 -1.68 -5.95
N GLN A 70 -9.76 -2.78 -6.53
CA GLN A 70 -8.64 -3.59 -6.01
C GLN A 70 -7.29 -2.86 -6.16
N LEU A 71 -7.14 -2.05 -7.22
CA LEU A 71 -5.93 -1.23 -7.41
C LEU A 71 -5.83 -0.10 -6.38
N VAL A 72 -6.93 0.25 -5.74
CA VAL A 72 -7.02 1.31 -4.73
C VAL A 72 -7.25 0.69 -3.34
N ASP A 73 -7.14 -0.64 -3.22
CA ASP A 73 -7.32 -1.36 -1.97
C ASP A 73 -5.97 -1.82 -1.42
N PRO A 74 -5.59 -1.41 -0.19
CA PRO A 74 -4.30 -1.80 0.37
C PRO A 74 -4.22 -3.30 0.69
N GLY A 75 -5.33 -3.95 1.01
CA GLY A 75 -5.41 -5.39 1.26
C GLY A 75 -5.09 -6.23 0.03
N PHE A 76 -5.42 -5.76 -1.19
CA PHE A 76 -5.02 -6.45 -2.41
C PHE A 76 -3.49 -6.60 -2.52
N TYR A 77 -2.75 -5.56 -2.16
CA TYR A 77 -1.28 -5.55 -2.22
C TYR A 77 -0.63 -6.38 -1.11
N THR A 78 -1.28 -6.53 0.05
CA THR A 78 -0.78 -7.42 1.10
C THR A 78 -0.88 -8.89 0.68
N TRP A 79 -1.95 -9.27 -0.01
CA TRP A 79 -2.07 -10.61 -0.61
C TRP A 79 -1.03 -10.85 -1.70
N ILE A 80 -0.75 -9.86 -2.56
CA ILE A 80 0.35 -9.96 -3.53
C ILE A 80 1.67 -10.23 -2.79
N LEU A 81 1.96 -9.47 -1.73
CA LEU A 81 3.19 -9.67 -0.96
C LEU A 81 3.28 -11.06 -0.33
N LEU A 82 2.18 -11.59 0.22
CA LEU A 82 2.11 -12.95 0.76
C LEU A 82 2.34 -14.00 -0.32
N LEU A 83 1.76 -13.84 -1.51
CA LEU A 83 1.98 -14.74 -2.64
C LEU A 83 3.44 -14.71 -3.12
N LEU A 84 4.05 -13.53 -3.19
CA LEU A 84 5.47 -13.38 -3.53
C LEU A 84 6.38 -14.04 -2.49
N ALA A 85 6.07 -13.88 -1.20
CA ALA A 85 6.80 -14.54 -0.12
C ALA A 85 6.68 -16.08 -0.23
N GLY A 86 5.46 -16.59 -0.44
CA GLY A 86 5.22 -18.03 -0.64
C GLY A 86 5.96 -18.58 -1.87
N TYR A 87 5.98 -17.83 -2.97
CA TYR A 87 6.71 -18.19 -4.19
C TYR A 87 8.22 -18.29 -3.98
N LEU A 88 8.83 -17.33 -3.26
CA LEU A 88 10.26 -17.37 -2.93
C LEU A 88 10.61 -18.55 -2.02
N ILE A 89 9.75 -18.86 -1.05
CA ILE A 89 9.93 -20.03 -0.16
C ILE A 89 9.87 -21.32 -0.97
N TYR A 90 8.92 -21.44 -1.90
CA TYR A 90 8.80 -22.60 -2.78
C TYR A 90 10.06 -22.80 -3.65
N ARG A 91 10.64 -21.72 -4.18
CA ARG A 91 11.92 -21.75 -4.93
C ARG A 91 13.17 -21.85 -4.06
N LYS A 92 13.04 -21.93 -2.72
CA LYS A 92 14.16 -21.93 -1.75
C LYS A 92 15.11 -20.72 -1.85
N ARG A 93 14.66 -19.59 -2.42
CA ARG A 93 15.46 -18.38 -2.59
C ARG A 93 15.37 -17.50 -1.35
N THR A 94 15.91 -17.98 -0.23
CA THR A 94 15.78 -17.35 1.09
C THR A 94 16.46 -15.98 1.19
N ARG A 95 17.50 -15.73 0.39
CA ARG A 95 18.19 -14.43 0.33
C ARG A 95 17.26 -13.31 -0.13
N ASP A 96 16.35 -13.61 -1.05
CA ASP A 96 15.47 -12.61 -1.65
C ASP A 96 14.25 -12.29 -0.80
N ILE A 97 13.97 -13.12 0.21
CA ILE A 97 12.97 -12.81 1.23
C ILE A 97 13.34 -11.52 1.98
N LEU A 98 14.64 -11.21 2.09
CA LEU A 98 15.12 -9.95 2.67
C LEU A 98 14.58 -8.72 1.95
N LEU A 99 14.32 -8.81 0.64
CA LEU A 99 13.73 -7.72 -0.15
C LEU A 99 12.27 -7.44 0.24
N LEU A 100 11.56 -8.45 0.74
CA LEU A 100 10.17 -8.34 1.16
C LEU A 100 10.02 -7.79 2.59
N ILE A 101 11.11 -7.71 3.37
CA ILE A 101 11.07 -7.22 4.76
C ILE A 101 10.60 -5.76 4.83
N GLY A 102 11.13 -4.88 3.98
CA GLY A 102 10.73 -3.46 3.98
C GLY A 102 9.21 -3.28 3.74
N PRO A 103 8.67 -3.84 2.65
CA PRO A 103 7.23 -3.87 2.39
C PRO A 103 6.40 -4.53 3.52
N ALA A 104 6.90 -5.63 4.11
CA ALA A 104 6.21 -6.29 5.21
C ALA A 104 6.15 -5.41 6.47
N ILE A 105 7.25 -4.73 6.81
CA ILE A 105 7.28 -3.77 7.93
C ILE A 105 6.31 -2.62 7.69
N ASN A 106 6.20 -2.11 6.45
CA ASN A 106 5.22 -1.06 6.12
C ASN A 106 3.78 -1.52 6.47
N ILE A 107 3.40 -2.74 6.11
CA ILE A 107 2.08 -3.32 6.46
C ILE A 107 1.94 -3.51 7.97
N LEU A 108 2.97 -4.02 8.65
CA LEU A 108 2.93 -4.22 10.11
C LEU A 108 2.75 -2.91 10.87
N ILE A 109 3.43 -1.84 10.44
CA ILE A 109 3.25 -0.49 11.00
C ILE A 109 1.83 0.00 10.73
N CYS A 110 1.28 -0.26 9.54
CA CYS A 110 -0.09 0.09 9.19
C CYS A 110 -1.12 -0.64 10.07
N ILE A 111 -0.90 -1.92 10.36
CA ILE A 111 -1.76 -2.72 11.26
C ILE A 111 -1.62 -2.25 12.72
N ALA A 112 -0.42 -1.88 13.16
CA ALA A 112 -0.17 -1.37 14.51
C ALA A 112 -0.62 0.08 14.71
N SER A 113 -0.79 0.84 13.62
CA SER A 113 -1.20 2.23 13.65
C SER A 113 -2.64 2.37 14.17
N PRO A 114 -2.91 3.35 15.04
CA PRO A 114 -4.28 3.64 15.48
C PRO A 114 -5.14 4.22 14.34
N VAL A 115 -4.52 4.71 13.27
CA VAL A 115 -5.19 5.24 12.08
C VAL A 115 -5.15 4.19 10.99
N ASN A 116 -6.28 3.52 10.79
CA ASN A 116 -6.44 2.43 9.84
C ASN A 116 -7.25 2.86 8.60
N GLY A 117 -7.11 2.12 7.49
CA GLY A 117 -7.96 2.30 6.32
C GLY A 117 -7.62 3.39 5.34
N LEU A 118 -6.47 4.06 5.52
CA LEU A 118 -6.08 5.12 4.60
C LEU A 118 -5.10 4.58 3.57
N LEU A 119 -5.51 4.66 2.30
CA LEU A 119 -4.70 4.33 1.13
C LEU A 119 -3.28 4.94 1.19
N ARG A 120 -3.16 6.16 1.75
CA ARG A 120 -1.90 6.91 1.82
C ARG A 120 -0.75 6.13 2.45
N TYR A 121 -1.02 5.24 3.40
CA TYR A 121 0.01 4.50 4.11
C TYR A 121 0.50 3.28 3.32
N ALA A 122 -0.33 2.77 2.41
CA ALA A 122 0.01 1.67 1.50
C ALA A 122 0.63 2.14 0.18
N LEU A 123 0.65 3.45 -0.12
CA LEU A 123 1.27 3.98 -1.34
C LEU A 123 2.72 3.50 -1.56
N PRO A 124 3.61 3.43 -0.54
CA PRO A 124 4.96 2.90 -0.73
C PRO A 124 4.95 1.45 -1.20
N LEU A 125 4.08 0.60 -0.63
CA LEU A 125 3.91 -0.79 -1.04
C LEU A 125 3.39 -0.89 -2.48
N MET A 126 2.41 -0.06 -2.85
CA MET A 126 1.83 0.00 -4.20
C MET A 126 2.84 0.45 -5.26
N ALA A 127 3.70 1.41 -4.92
CA ALA A 127 4.74 1.89 -5.82
C ALA A 127 5.83 0.83 -6.06
N CYS A 128 6.21 0.10 -5.02
CA CYS A 128 7.26 -0.91 -5.09
C CYS A 128 6.79 -2.26 -5.64
N THR A 129 5.49 -2.57 -5.62
CA THR A 129 4.96 -3.88 -6.03
C THR A 129 5.37 -4.34 -7.43
N PRO A 130 5.26 -3.54 -8.50
CA PRO A 130 5.67 -3.99 -9.84
C PRO A 130 7.16 -4.34 -9.89
N LEU A 131 8.01 -3.59 -9.17
CA LEU A 131 9.43 -3.89 -9.05
C LEU A 131 9.67 -5.19 -8.27
N LEU A 132 8.96 -5.41 -7.17
CA LEU A 132 9.05 -6.66 -6.39
C LEU A 132 8.63 -7.87 -7.21
N ILE A 133 7.55 -7.77 -7.99
CA ILE A 133 7.11 -8.82 -8.91
C ILE A 133 8.21 -9.11 -9.93
N TYR A 134 8.79 -8.07 -10.54
CA TYR A 134 9.88 -8.27 -11.49
C TYR A 134 11.10 -8.96 -10.85
N LEU A 135 11.56 -8.49 -9.68
CA LEU A 135 12.72 -9.06 -9.01
C LEU A 135 12.50 -10.51 -8.54
N THR A 136 11.29 -10.83 -8.08
CA THR A 136 10.92 -12.18 -7.62
C THR A 136 10.77 -13.17 -8.77
N VAL A 137 10.23 -12.73 -9.92
CA VAL A 137 10.03 -13.59 -11.10
C VAL A 137 11.30 -13.72 -11.93
N ARG A 138 12.19 -12.72 -11.90
CA ARG A 138 13.47 -12.76 -12.62
C ARG A 138 14.25 -14.01 -12.23
N GLU A 139 14.62 -14.78 -13.24
CA GLU A 139 15.55 -15.90 -13.10
C GLU A 139 16.93 -15.35 -12.77
N GLU A 140 17.53 -15.83 -11.69
CA GLU A 140 18.97 -15.61 -11.48
C GLU A 140 19.68 -16.39 -12.58
N LYS A 141 20.28 -15.70 -13.53
CA LYS A 141 21.39 -16.29 -14.27
C LYS A 141 22.47 -16.53 -13.22
N GLU A 142 22.71 -17.79 -12.90
CA GLU A 142 23.86 -18.20 -12.09
C GLU A 142 25.08 -17.44 -12.60
N SER A 143 25.73 -16.73 -11.70
CA SER A 143 27.02 -16.10 -11.94
C SER A 143 28.07 -17.20 -12.18
N GLU A 144 28.13 -17.74 -13.40
CA GLU A 144 29.15 -18.67 -13.90
C GLU A 144 30.52 -17.99 -14.12
N THR A 145 30.90 -16.95 -13.36
CA THR A 145 32.15 -16.21 -13.64
C THR A 145 32.96 -15.76 -12.41
N GLU A 146 32.94 -16.52 -11.29
CA GLU A 146 33.92 -16.28 -10.21
C GLU A 146 34.66 -17.53 -9.69
N GLY A 147 34.38 -18.72 -10.24
CA GLY A 147 35.08 -19.97 -9.88
C GLY A 147 36.25 -20.37 -10.79
N GLU A 148 36.32 -19.84 -12.01
CA GLU A 148 37.24 -20.31 -13.05
C GLU A 148 38.26 -19.22 -13.43
N ASN A 149 39.07 -18.76 -12.47
CA ASN A 149 40.37 -18.09 -12.71
C ASN A 149 41.14 -17.79 -11.40
N ARG A 150 41.35 -18.81 -10.56
CA ARG A 150 42.51 -18.82 -9.66
C ARG A 150 43.26 -20.14 -9.83
N PRO A 151 44.28 -20.18 -10.71
CA PRO A 151 45.27 -21.24 -10.64
C PRO A 151 46.08 -21.11 -9.34
N LEU A 152 46.52 -22.29 -8.87
CA LEU A 152 47.23 -22.65 -7.64
C LEU A 152 48.19 -21.60 -7.05
#